data_AF-A0A091L0Q7-F1
#
_entry.id   AF-A0A091L0Q7-F1
#
_cell.length_a   1.000
_cell.length_b   1.000
_cell.length_c   1.000
_cell.angle_alpha   90.00
_cell.angle_beta   90.00
_cell.angle_gamma   90.00
#
_symmetry.space_group_name_H-M   'P 1'
#
loop_
_entity.id
_entity.type
_entity.pdbx_description
1 polymer ?
#
loop_
_entity_poly.entity_id
_entity_poly.type
_entity_poly.pdbx_seq_one_letter_code
_entity_poly.pdbx_strand_id
1 'polypeptide(L)'
;TECILEPLSLPESPGGVAAVESSPYVPCIFCKECYPLAEQNQLLKHMIIEHKLVIADVKLVADFRRFILYWKKRFAEQPITDFCSVIRTNSEAPLEEQDNYFLLCDVLPEDRLLREQLQQKRLREILEQQQRERYDISFHSMCMFCDQEFTGNRSVLLNHMAREHAFNIGLPDNIVNCYEFLAVLQEKLNNLQCLYCEKVFRDKNTLKDHMRKKQHRRINAKNKEYDKFYIINYLVSG
;
A
#
# COMPACT_ATOMS: atom_id res chain seq x y z
N THR A 1 31.46 -20.47 -2.30
CA THR A 1 31.93 -19.13 -1.90
C THR A 1 30.71 -18.37 -1.44
N GLU A 2 30.56 -18.19 -0.12
CA GLU A 2 29.46 -17.39 0.41
C GLU A 2 29.70 -15.92 0.05
N CYS A 3 28.88 -15.38 -0.86
CA CYS A 3 28.83 -13.95 -1.11
C CYS A 3 28.20 -13.30 0.12
N ILE A 4 29.05 -12.84 1.05
CA ILE A 4 28.65 -11.92 2.11
C ILE A 4 28.30 -10.61 1.41
N LEU A 5 27.01 -10.43 1.10
CA LEU A 5 26.50 -9.16 0.58
C LEU A 5 26.60 -8.12 1.70
N GLU A 6 27.16 -6.96 1.39
CA GLU A 6 27.22 -5.84 2.34
C GLU A 6 25.80 -5.43 2.79
N PRO A 7 25.63 -4.98 4.05
CA PRO A 7 24.34 -4.52 4.53
C PRO A 7 23.80 -3.37 3.66
N LEU A 8 22.62 -3.58 3.06
CA LEU A 8 21.99 -2.55 2.25
C LEU A 8 21.66 -1.33 3.11
N SER A 9 22.22 -0.19 2.71
CA SER A 9 21.90 1.10 3.30
C SER A 9 20.68 1.67 2.56
N LEU A 10 19.49 1.45 3.12
CA LEU A 10 18.29 2.13 2.65
C LEU A 10 18.52 3.65 2.77
N PRO A 11 18.08 4.46 1.79
CA PRO A 11 18.10 5.90 1.96
C PRO A 11 17.30 6.27 3.21
N GLU A 12 18.00 6.72 4.24
CA GLU A 12 17.40 7.20 5.48
C GLU A 12 16.69 8.52 5.20
N SER A 13 15.48 8.66 5.75
CA SER A 13 14.90 9.99 5.92
C SER A 13 15.64 10.62 7.11
N PRO A 14 16.14 11.87 7.02
CA PRO A 14 16.82 12.50 8.15
C PRO A 14 15.90 12.47 9.37
N GLY A 15 16.42 11.92 10.48
CA GLY A 15 15.70 11.81 11.73
C GLY A 15 15.25 13.19 12.23
N GLY A 16 13.96 13.30 12.55
CA GLY A 16 13.35 14.48 13.14
C GLY A 16 11.84 14.36 13.05
N VAL A 17 11.16 14.53 14.18
CA VAL A 17 9.69 14.53 14.29
C VAL A 17 9.14 15.72 13.51
N ALA A 18 8.98 15.54 12.21
CA ALA A 18 8.18 16.35 11.32
C ALA A 18 7.67 15.37 10.26
N ALA A 19 6.38 15.37 10.02
CA ALA A 19 5.81 14.71 8.86
C ALA A 19 6.43 15.35 7.61
N VAL A 20 7.56 14.82 7.15
CA VAL A 20 8.10 15.16 5.83
C VAL A 20 7.12 14.51 4.89
N GLU A 21 6.22 15.32 4.35
CA GLU A 21 5.35 14.92 3.26
C GLU A 21 6.22 14.25 2.20
N SER A 22 6.09 12.93 2.12
CA SER A 22 6.72 12.14 1.08
C SER A 22 6.32 12.78 -0.23
N SER A 23 7.29 13.35 -0.96
CA SER A 23 7.00 13.97 -2.26
C SER A 23 6.12 13.00 -3.07
N PRO A 24 4.99 13.45 -3.61
CA PRO A 24 4.06 12.55 -4.28
C PRO A 24 4.64 12.02 -5.60
N TYR A 25 5.83 12.47 -6.01
CA TYR A 25 6.47 12.13 -7.27
C TYR A 25 7.63 11.16 -7.12
N VAL A 26 7.61 10.07 -7.88
CA VAL A 26 8.69 9.08 -7.99
C VAL A 26 9.51 9.38 -9.26
N PRO A 27 10.83 9.53 -9.17
CA PRO A 27 11.67 9.75 -10.34
C PRO A 27 11.84 8.47 -11.16
N CYS A 28 12.05 8.58 -12.47
CA CYS A 28 12.60 7.49 -13.25
C CYS A 28 14.00 7.12 -12.74
N ILE A 29 14.34 5.83 -12.81
CA ILE A 29 15.63 5.29 -12.39
C ILE A 29 16.78 5.90 -13.23
N PHE A 30 16.61 6.03 -14.54
CA PHE A 30 17.72 6.39 -15.45
C PHE A 30 17.72 7.84 -15.92
N CYS A 31 16.56 8.51 -15.90
CA CYS A 31 16.43 9.86 -16.45
C CYS A 31 15.87 10.86 -15.43
N LYS A 32 15.51 12.06 -15.92
CA LYS A 32 15.02 13.18 -15.11
C LYS A 32 13.49 13.22 -14.99
N GLU A 33 12.77 12.37 -15.73
CA GLU A 33 11.31 12.28 -15.66
C GLU A 33 10.85 11.90 -14.26
N CYS A 34 9.74 12.49 -13.82
CA CYS A 34 9.13 12.24 -12.51
C CYS A 34 7.62 12.03 -12.69
N TYR A 35 7.06 11.05 -11.99
CA TYR A 35 5.66 10.69 -12.10
C TYR A 35 4.99 10.68 -10.73
N PRO A 36 3.73 11.10 -10.60
CA PRO A 36 2.97 10.89 -9.37
C PRO A 36 2.93 9.40 -8.98
N LEU A 37 3.00 9.09 -7.68
CA LEU A 37 2.91 7.73 -7.18
C LEU A 37 1.59 7.05 -7.58
N ALA A 38 0.49 7.82 -7.67
CA ALA A 38 -0.80 7.37 -8.18
C ALA A 38 -0.73 6.91 -9.66
N GLU A 39 0.25 7.40 -10.42
CA GLU A 39 0.50 7.07 -11.82
C GLU A 39 1.67 6.09 -12.00
N GLN A 40 1.93 5.23 -11.00
CA GLN A 40 2.97 4.19 -11.02
C GLN A 40 3.04 3.44 -12.36
N ASN A 41 1.89 3.10 -12.96
CA ASN A 41 1.82 2.39 -14.23
C ASN A 41 2.41 3.19 -15.41
N GLN A 42 2.33 4.52 -15.39
CA GLN A 42 2.94 5.36 -16.43
C GLN A 42 4.46 5.36 -16.32
N LEU A 43 4.99 5.46 -15.10
CA LEU A 43 6.44 5.33 -14.85
C LEU A 43 6.97 3.96 -15.28
N LEU A 44 6.27 2.88 -14.95
CA LEU A 44 6.66 1.53 -15.38
C LEU A 44 6.66 1.39 -16.91
N LYS A 45 5.65 1.92 -17.59
CA LYS A 45 5.62 1.96 -19.07
C LYS A 45 6.80 2.74 -19.65
N HIS A 46 7.11 3.91 -19.09
CA HIS A 46 8.26 4.70 -19.50
C HIS A 46 9.58 3.93 -19.35
N MET A 47 9.79 3.25 -18.21
CA MET A 47 11.01 2.44 -17.99
C MET A 47 11.13 1.27 -18.97
N ILE A 48 10.02 0.64 -19.35
CA ILE A 48 10.02 -0.45 -20.34
C ILE A 48 10.34 0.07 -21.75
N ILE A 49 9.73 1.18 -22.17
CA ILE A 49 9.85 1.67 -23.55
C ILE A 49 11.20 2.36 -23.78
N GLU A 50 11.56 3.31 -22.91
CA GLU A 50 12.73 4.19 -23.08
C GLU A 50 14.03 3.58 -22.53
N HIS A 51 13.93 2.71 -21.52
CA HIS A 51 15.09 2.18 -20.81
C HIS A 51 15.19 0.65 -20.83
N LYS A 52 14.22 -0.03 -21.47
CA LYS A 52 14.15 -1.49 -21.57
C LYS A 52 14.22 -2.21 -20.21
N LEU A 53 13.86 -1.53 -19.12
CA LEU A 53 13.84 -2.10 -17.77
C LEU A 53 12.44 -2.62 -17.45
N VAL A 54 12.39 -3.86 -16.99
CA VAL A 54 11.19 -4.53 -16.49
C VAL A 54 11.39 -4.87 -15.01
N ILE A 55 10.46 -4.44 -14.15
CA ILE A 55 10.46 -4.80 -12.72
C ILE A 55 9.40 -5.88 -12.50
N ALA A 56 9.84 -7.08 -12.11
CA ALA A 56 8.95 -8.21 -11.82
C ALA A 56 8.11 -7.94 -10.56
N ASP A 57 6.88 -8.44 -10.56
CA ASP A 57 5.97 -8.47 -9.41
C ASP A 57 5.94 -7.18 -8.61
N VAL A 58 5.85 -6.04 -9.32
CA VAL A 58 5.91 -4.70 -8.72
C VAL A 58 4.83 -4.47 -7.66
N LYS A 59 3.72 -5.22 -7.73
CA LYS A 59 2.62 -5.17 -6.77
C LYS A 59 3.03 -5.70 -5.38
N LEU A 60 4.09 -6.50 -5.32
CA LEU A 60 4.63 -7.07 -4.07
C LEU A 60 5.67 -6.16 -3.43
N VAL A 61 6.08 -5.08 -4.10
CA VAL A 61 7.03 -4.11 -3.55
C VAL A 61 6.31 -3.27 -2.48
N ALA A 62 6.70 -3.46 -1.22
CA ALA A 62 6.07 -2.84 -0.06
C ALA A 62 6.08 -1.30 -0.08
N ASP A 63 7.16 -0.70 -0.60
CA ASP A 63 7.38 0.74 -0.71
C ASP A 63 8.04 1.05 -2.05
N PHE A 64 7.20 1.28 -3.07
CA PHE A 64 7.66 1.48 -4.45
C PHE A 64 8.57 2.72 -4.59
N ARG A 65 8.32 3.78 -3.83
CA ARG A 65 9.15 5.00 -3.90
C ARG A 65 10.57 4.70 -3.40
N ARG A 66 10.70 4.11 -2.20
CA ARG A 66 12.03 3.79 -1.64
C ARG A 66 12.76 2.76 -2.50
N PHE A 67 12.04 1.79 -3.06
CA PHE A 67 12.57 0.82 -4.01
C PHE A 67 13.21 1.52 -5.23
N ILE A 68 12.48 2.42 -5.89
CA ILE A 68 12.98 3.15 -7.06
C ILE A 68 14.17 4.05 -6.71
N LEU A 69 14.12 4.77 -5.59
CA LEU A 69 15.23 5.63 -5.15
C LEU A 69 16.50 4.84 -4.86
N TYR A 70 16.37 3.67 -4.26
CA TYR A 70 17.48 2.78 -4.02
C TYR A 70 18.12 2.31 -5.34
N TRP A 71 17.31 1.78 -6.26
CA TRP A 71 17.82 1.31 -7.55
C TRP A 71 18.37 2.42 -8.44
N LYS A 72 17.79 3.62 -8.39
CA LYS A 72 18.34 4.82 -9.04
C LYS A 72 19.75 5.12 -8.58
N LYS A 73 20.01 5.06 -7.27
CA LYS A 73 21.36 5.23 -6.72
C LYS A 73 22.26 4.07 -7.14
N ARG A 74 21.79 2.84 -6.98
CA ARG A 74 22.59 1.62 -7.20
C ARG A 74 23.05 1.46 -8.65
N PHE A 75 22.18 1.75 -9.62
CA PHE A 75 22.52 1.72 -11.04
C PHE A 75 23.37 2.90 -11.52
N ALA A 76 23.49 3.97 -10.72
CA ALA A 76 24.46 5.02 -11.00
C ALA A 76 25.89 4.62 -10.57
N GLU A 77 26.02 3.66 -9.66
CA GLU A 77 27.30 3.21 -9.10
C GLU A 77 27.88 2.02 -9.87
N GLN A 78 27.05 1.08 -10.33
CA GLN A 78 27.46 -0.14 -11.02
C GLN A 78 26.53 -0.44 -12.21
N PRO A 79 27.01 -1.15 -13.25
CA PRO A 79 26.21 -1.41 -14.44
C PRO A 79 24.98 -2.28 -14.13
N ILE A 80 23.89 -2.01 -14.85
CA ILE A 80 22.60 -2.71 -14.69
C ILE A 80 22.69 -4.24 -14.86
N THR A 81 23.64 -4.72 -15.68
CA THR A 81 23.87 -6.14 -15.94
C THR A 81 24.27 -6.94 -14.71
N ASP A 82 24.77 -6.27 -13.66
CA ASP A 82 25.16 -6.93 -12.42
C ASP A 82 23.95 -7.23 -11.51
N PHE A 83 22.81 -6.56 -11.76
CA PHE A 83 21.60 -6.67 -10.93
C PHE A 83 20.33 -7.00 -11.72
N CYS A 84 20.44 -7.26 -13.02
CA CYS A 84 19.31 -7.60 -13.85
C CYS A 84 19.65 -8.81 -14.74
N SER A 85 18.68 -9.70 -14.88
CA SER A 85 18.75 -10.74 -15.91
C SER A 85 18.50 -10.10 -17.27
N VAL A 86 19.28 -10.49 -18.28
CA VAL A 86 19.11 -9.97 -19.65
C VAL A 86 18.18 -10.89 -20.44
N ILE A 87 17.06 -10.35 -20.88
CA ILE A 87 16.12 -11.01 -21.79
C ILE A 87 16.40 -10.51 -23.20
N ARG A 88 16.80 -11.42 -24.10
CA ARG A 88 16.98 -11.10 -25.51
C ARG A 88 15.68 -11.36 -26.25
N THR A 89 15.15 -10.35 -26.92
CA THR A 89 14.01 -10.49 -27.83
C THR A 89 14.51 -10.55 -29.26
N ASN A 90 13.79 -11.28 -30.13
CA ASN A 90 14.17 -11.52 -31.52
C ASN A 90 15.50 -12.26 -31.69
N SER A 91 15.79 -13.24 -30.82
CA SER A 91 17.06 -13.98 -30.78
C SER A 91 17.47 -14.65 -32.11
N GLU A 92 16.52 -14.88 -33.01
CA GLU A 92 16.73 -15.48 -34.34
C GLU A 92 16.89 -14.43 -35.46
N ALA A 93 16.65 -13.14 -35.17
CA ALA A 93 16.79 -12.03 -36.12
C ALA A 93 18.25 -11.55 -36.23
N PRO A 94 18.59 -10.78 -37.28
CA PRO A 94 19.89 -10.13 -37.40
C PRO A 94 20.23 -9.33 -36.14
N LEU A 95 21.52 -9.26 -35.77
CA LEU A 95 21.99 -8.61 -34.53
C LEU A 95 21.48 -7.16 -34.36
N GLU A 96 21.23 -6.48 -35.48
CA GLU A 96 20.75 -5.09 -35.55
C GLU A 96 19.28 -4.95 -35.10
N GLU A 97 18.51 -6.05 -35.07
CA GLU A 97 17.10 -6.11 -34.67
C GLU A 97 16.89 -6.80 -33.31
N GLN A 98 17.98 -7.19 -32.65
CA GLN A 98 17.95 -7.81 -31.33
C GLN A 98 17.89 -6.72 -30.24
N ASP A 99 16.80 -6.72 -29.48
CA ASP A 99 16.65 -5.86 -28.31
C ASP A 99 16.98 -6.64 -27.02
N ASN A 100 17.71 -5.98 -26.12
CA ASN A 100 17.99 -6.48 -24.78
C ASN A 100 17.09 -5.76 -23.76
N TYR A 101 16.28 -6.53 -23.04
CA TYR A 101 15.53 -6.06 -21.87
C TYR A 101 16.23 -6.50 -20.59
N PHE A 102 16.20 -5.64 -19.58
CA PHE A 102 16.78 -5.90 -18.27
C PHE A 102 15.65 -6.20 -17.29
N LEU A 103 15.63 -7.42 -16.75
CA LEU A 103 14.64 -7.86 -15.78
C LEU A 103 15.22 -7.77 -14.37
N LEU A 104 14.62 -6.91 -13.56
CA LEU A 104 14.86 -6.80 -12.13
C LEU A 104 13.81 -7.63 -11.37
N CYS A 105 14.26 -8.63 -10.62
CA CYS A 105 13.42 -9.66 -10.02
C CYS A 105 14.01 -10.19 -8.71
N ASP A 106 13.15 -10.65 -7.82
CA ASP A 106 13.43 -11.20 -6.49
C ASP A 106 14.18 -12.54 -6.50
N VAL A 107 14.39 -13.16 -7.66
CA VAL A 107 15.36 -14.25 -7.82
C VAL A 107 16.80 -13.73 -7.63
N LEU A 108 17.04 -12.44 -7.88
CA LEU A 108 18.34 -11.81 -7.73
C LEU A 108 18.60 -11.42 -6.27
N PRO A 109 19.78 -11.72 -5.70
CA PRO A 109 20.02 -11.60 -4.27
C PRO A 109 19.77 -10.20 -3.69
N GLU A 110 20.24 -9.15 -4.37
CA GLU A 110 20.14 -7.77 -3.89
C GLU A 110 18.70 -7.24 -3.98
N ASP A 111 17.96 -7.57 -5.06
CA ASP A 111 16.54 -7.20 -5.18
C ASP A 111 15.67 -7.92 -4.15
N ARG A 112 15.95 -9.20 -3.90
CA ARG A 112 15.27 -9.97 -2.85
C ARG A 112 15.46 -9.33 -1.47
N LEU A 113 16.71 -9.07 -1.11
CA LEU A 113 17.05 -8.46 0.19
C LEU A 113 16.40 -7.08 0.34
N LEU A 114 16.42 -6.26 -0.71
CA LEU A 114 15.76 -4.95 -0.69
C LEU A 114 14.26 -5.08 -0.43
N ARG A 115 13.57 -5.96 -1.17
CA ARG A 115 12.12 -6.20 -0.99
C ARG A 115 11.80 -6.66 0.42
N GLU A 116 12.57 -7.62 0.95
CA GLU A 116 12.43 -8.11 2.32
C GLU A 116 12.63 -6.98 3.35
N GLN A 117 13.66 -6.15 3.19
CA GLN A 117 13.91 -5.03 4.09
C GLN A 117 12.79 -3.99 4.07
N LEU A 118 12.28 -3.64 2.88
CA LEU A 118 11.15 -2.72 2.74
C LEU A 118 9.88 -3.29 3.37
N GLN A 119 9.62 -4.59 3.18
CA GLN A 119 8.49 -5.28 3.80
C GLN A 119 8.62 -5.31 5.33
N GLN A 120 9.79 -5.65 5.87
CA GLN A 120 10.04 -5.65 7.31
C GLN A 120 9.89 -4.25 7.91
N LYS A 121 10.38 -3.22 7.21
CA LYS A 121 10.23 -1.83 7.64
C LYS A 121 8.75 -1.43 7.71
N ARG A 122 7.99 -1.70 6.65
CA ARG A 122 6.54 -1.44 6.61
C ARG A 122 5.80 -2.18 7.72
N LEU A 123 6.15 -3.45 7.97
CA LEU A 123 5.54 -4.23 9.03
C LEU A 123 5.82 -3.64 10.41
N ARG A 124 7.07 -3.24 10.70
CA ARG A 124 7.42 -2.57 11.96
C ARG A 124 6.62 -1.28 12.17
N GLU A 125 6.57 -0.42 11.15
CA GLU A 125 5.83 0.86 11.21
C GLU A 125 4.34 0.63 11.53
N ILE A 126 3.73 -0.39 10.93
CA ILE A 126 2.32 -0.73 11.13
C ILE A 126 2.06 -1.37 12.50
N LEU A 127 2.95 -2.24 12.99
CA LEU A 127 2.84 -2.82 14.34
C LEU A 127 2.97 -1.74 15.42
N GLU A 128 3.90 -0.79 15.23
CA GLU A 128 4.03 0.36 16.13
C GLU A 128 2.77 1.23 16.12
N GLN A 129 2.19 1.49 14.94
CA GLN A 129 0.93 2.22 14.82
C GLN A 129 -0.22 1.49 15.52
N GLN A 130 -0.35 0.18 15.31
CA GLN A 130 -1.36 -0.64 15.98
C GLN A 130 -1.22 -0.53 17.52
N GLN A 131 0.01 -0.64 18.02
CA GLN A 131 0.28 -0.57 19.45
C GLN A 131 -0.09 0.81 20.01
N ARG A 132 0.24 1.90 19.30
CA ARG A 132 -0.17 3.26 19.68
C ARG A 132 -1.69 3.36 19.77
N GLU A 133 -2.41 2.88 18.76
CA GLU A 133 -3.88 2.95 18.73
C GLU A 133 -4.57 2.08 19.79
N ARG A 134 -3.91 1.00 20.26
CA ARG A 134 -4.41 0.18 21.38
C ARG A 134 -4.35 0.92 22.72
N TYR A 135 -3.30 1.70 22.96
CA TYR A 135 -3.13 2.48 24.19
C TYR A 135 -3.70 3.90 24.10
N ASP A 136 -4.16 4.33 22.93
CA ASP A 136 -4.77 5.64 22.77
C ASP A 136 -6.06 5.73 23.59
N ILE A 137 -6.08 6.73 24.48
CA ILE A 137 -7.22 7.12 25.32
C ILE A 137 -7.80 8.48 24.92
N SER A 138 -7.22 9.10 23.89
CA SER A 138 -7.66 10.39 23.34
C SER A 138 -8.56 10.23 22.12
N PHE A 139 -8.97 8.99 21.81
CA PHE A 139 -9.85 8.72 20.69
C PHE A 139 -11.18 9.45 20.87
N HIS A 140 -11.64 10.12 19.81
CA HIS A 140 -12.90 10.86 19.81
C HIS A 140 -13.56 10.75 18.44
N SER A 141 -14.78 10.22 18.37
CA SER A 141 -15.53 10.11 17.11
C SER A 141 -17.01 9.86 17.36
N MET A 142 -17.86 10.28 16.42
CA MET A 142 -19.30 9.97 16.44
C MET A 142 -19.59 8.67 15.72
N CYS A 143 -20.63 7.96 16.16
CA CYS A 143 -21.12 6.81 15.42
C CYS A 143 -21.68 7.22 14.05
N MET A 144 -21.32 6.50 12.99
CA MET A 144 -21.85 6.78 11.64
C MET A 144 -23.32 6.36 11.44
N PHE A 145 -23.92 5.64 12.41
CA PHE A 145 -25.28 5.10 12.32
C PHE A 145 -26.27 5.67 13.34
N CYS A 146 -25.79 6.36 14.38
CA CYS A 146 -26.62 7.01 15.40
C CYS A 146 -25.96 8.30 15.92
N ASP A 147 -26.68 9.04 16.77
CA ASP A 147 -26.22 10.34 17.28
C ASP A 147 -25.37 10.23 18.57
N GLN A 148 -24.79 9.05 18.83
CA GLN A 148 -23.93 8.82 20.00
C GLN A 148 -22.47 9.18 19.69
N GLU A 149 -21.85 9.84 20.67
CA GLU A 149 -20.45 10.24 20.66
C GLU A 149 -19.61 9.33 21.56
N PHE A 150 -18.41 9.01 21.12
CA PHE A 150 -17.52 8.09 21.82
C PHE A 150 -16.16 8.73 22.06
N THR A 151 -15.70 8.63 23.31
CA THR A 151 -14.37 9.09 23.75
C THR A 151 -13.60 7.96 24.43
N GLY A 152 -12.28 8.11 24.57
CA GLY A 152 -11.43 7.13 25.24
C GLY A 152 -10.67 6.27 24.23
N ASN A 153 -10.96 4.98 24.19
CA ASN A 153 -10.32 4.05 23.25
C ASN A 153 -11.23 3.75 22.06
N ARG A 154 -10.66 3.62 20.86
CA ARG A 154 -11.38 3.27 19.62
C ARG A 154 -12.26 2.01 19.74
N SER A 155 -11.85 1.05 20.59
CA SER A 155 -12.59 -0.19 20.80
C SER A 155 -14.02 0.04 21.29
N VAL A 156 -14.27 1.12 22.05
CA VAL A 156 -15.60 1.46 22.58
C VAL A 156 -16.57 1.71 21.42
N LEU A 157 -16.19 2.57 20.47
CA LEU A 157 -16.98 2.86 19.27
C LEU A 157 -17.16 1.61 18.41
N LEU A 158 -16.07 0.89 18.12
CA LEU A 158 -16.11 -0.29 17.26
C LEU A 158 -17.02 -1.39 17.84
N ASN A 159 -16.95 -1.62 19.16
CA ASN A 159 -17.82 -2.57 19.86
C ASN A 159 -19.28 -2.09 19.88
N HIS A 160 -19.52 -0.79 20.03
CA HIS A 160 -20.87 -0.23 19.93
C HIS A 160 -21.48 -0.47 18.54
N MET A 161 -20.74 -0.19 17.46
CA MET A 161 -21.21 -0.46 16.09
C MET A 161 -21.55 -1.95 15.89
N ALA A 162 -20.71 -2.84 16.43
CA ALA A 162 -20.95 -4.28 16.33
C ALA A 162 -22.18 -4.74 17.12
N ARG A 163 -22.44 -4.17 18.30
CA ARG A 163 -23.55 -4.58 19.19
C ARG A 163 -24.88 -3.93 18.82
N GLU A 164 -24.90 -2.61 18.74
CA GLU A 164 -26.14 -1.83 18.56
C GLU A 164 -26.57 -1.74 17.10
N HIS A 165 -25.60 -1.80 16.17
CA HIS A 165 -25.87 -1.69 14.75
C HIS A 165 -25.63 -2.99 13.98
N ALA A 166 -25.19 -4.06 14.64
CA ALA A 166 -24.75 -5.30 14.01
C ALA A 166 -23.77 -5.03 12.85
N PHE A 167 -23.00 -3.94 12.93
CA PHE A 167 -22.03 -3.52 11.93
C PHE A 167 -20.63 -3.92 12.39
N ASN A 168 -20.12 -5.01 11.82
CA ASN A 168 -18.85 -5.59 12.21
C ASN A 168 -17.82 -5.42 11.08
N ILE A 169 -16.71 -4.74 11.40
CA ILE A 169 -15.56 -4.53 10.50
C ILE A 169 -14.29 -5.22 11.03
N GLY A 170 -14.42 -6.15 11.98
CA GLY A 170 -13.30 -6.85 12.61
C GLY A 170 -13.11 -6.46 14.07
N LEU A 171 -12.20 -7.19 14.74
CA LEU A 171 -11.82 -6.90 16.11
C LEU A 171 -11.02 -5.58 16.16
N PRO A 172 -11.25 -4.71 17.17
CA PRO A 172 -10.49 -3.48 17.35
C PRO A 172 -8.97 -3.69 17.33
N ASP A 173 -8.51 -4.83 17.86
CA ASP A 173 -7.09 -5.17 17.89
C ASP A 173 -6.50 -5.52 16.54
N ASN A 174 -7.31 -5.91 15.56
CA ASN A 174 -6.84 -6.29 14.23
C ASN A 174 -6.90 -5.13 13.22
N ILE A 175 -7.43 -3.98 13.65
CA ILE A 175 -7.57 -2.79 12.83
C ILE A 175 -6.36 -1.87 13.05
N VAL A 176 -5.87 -1.27 11.99
CA VAL A 176 -4.82 -0.23 11.99
C VAL A 176 -5.30 1.01 11.24
N ASN A 177 -4.81 2.18 11.61
CA ASN A 177 -5.25 3.48 11.05
C ASN A 177 -6.76 3.68 11.20
N CYS A 178 -7.29 3.49 12.41
CA CYS A 178 -8.72 3.42 12.66
C CYS A 178 -9.46 4.72 12.28
N TYR A 179 -8.84 5.88 12.52
CA TYR A 179 -9.42 7.16 12.12
C TYR A 179 -9.60 7.27 10.61
N GLU A 180 -8.56 6.92 9.84
CA GLU A 180 -8.61 6.90 8.38
C GLU A 180 -9.66 5.88 7.90
N PHE A 181 -9.72 4.70 8.52
CA PHE A 181 -10.70 3.69 8.15
C PHE A 181 -12.14 4.19 8.34
N LEU A 182 -12.45 4.77 9.51
CA LEU A 182 -13.77 5.33 9.79
C LEU A 182 -14.10 6.50 8.84
N ALA A 183 -13.12 7.34 8.50
CA ALA A 183 -13.30 8.43 7.55
C ALA A 183 -13.66 7.91 6.15
N VAL A 184 -12.96 6.87 5.64
CA VAL A 184 -13.27 6.24 4.34
C VAL A 184 -14.68 5.65 4.34
N LEU A 185 -15.09 4.97 5.42
CA LEU A 185 -16.45 4.42 5.51
C LEU A 185 -17.50 5.54 5.55
N GLN A 186 -17.24 6.60 6.32
CA GLN A 186 -18.13 7.75 6.42
C GLN A 186 -18.26 8.47 5.08
N GLU A 187 -17.16 8.63 4.33
CA GLU A 187 -17.16 9.23 3.00
C GLU A 187 -18.02 8.42 2.03
N LYS A 188 -17.88 7.09 2.01
CA LYS A 188 -18.73 6.22 1.17
C LYS A 188 -20.21 6.36 1.54
N LEU A 189 -20.56 6.44 2.83
CA LEU A 189 -21.94 6.71 3.27
C LEU A 189 -22.44 8.10 2.86
N ASN A 190 -21.58 9.13 2.91
CA ASN A 190 -21.90 10.49 2.47
C ASN A 190 -22.15 10.53 0.95
N ASN A 191 -21.39 9.74 0.19
CA ASN A 191 -21.57 9.51 -1.25
C ASN A 191 -22.75 8.59 -1.57
N LEU A 192 -23.61 8.30 -0.58
CA LEU A 192 -24.79 7.45 -0.70
C LEU A 192 -24.47 6.03 -1.20
N GLN A 193 -23.26 5.55 -0.93
CA GLN A 193 -22.76 4.24 -1.34
C GLN A 193 -22.94 3.21 -0.22
N CYS A 194 -23.49 2.04 -0.54
CA CYS A 194 -23.56 0.93 0.40
C CYS A 194 -22.19 0.29 0.61
N LEU A 195 -21.75 0.19 1.86
CA LEU A 195 -20.44 -0.36 2.23
C LEU A 195 -20.25 -1.85 1.85
N TYR A 196 -21.34 -2.60 1.66
CA TYR A 196 -21.28 -4.03 1.31
C TYR A 196 -21.40 -4.30 -0.19
N CYS A 197 -22.44 -3.78 -0.84
CA CYS A 197 -22.71 -4.08 -2.24
C CYS A 197 -22.20 -2.99 -3.19
N GLU A 198 -21.66 -1.90 -2.65
CA GLU A 198 -21.02 -0.78 -3.37
C GLU A 198 -21.93 -0.02 -4.34
N LYS A 199 -23.23 -0.33 -4.34
CA LYS A 199 -24.25 0.42 -5.09
C LYS A 199 -24.43 1.81 -4.49
N VAL A 200 -24.58 2.79 -5.37
CA VAL A 200 -24.91 4.17 -5.02
C VAL A 200 -26.42 4.37 -5.10
N PHE A 201 -26.95 5.13 -4.14
CA PHE A 201 -28.38 5.39 -3.99
C PHE A 201 -28.67 6.87 -4.19
N ARG A 202 -29.93 7.19 -4.49
CA ARG A 202 -30.36 8.57 -4.78
C ARG A 202 -30.45 9.45 -3.54
N ASP A 203 -30.69 8.87 -2.35
CA ASP A 203 -30.88 9.61 -1.10
C ASP A 203 -30.52 8.77 0.15
N LYS A 204 -30.26 9.44 1.27
CA LYS A 204 -29.84 8.80 2.53
C LYS A 204 -30.88 7.83 3.09
N ASN A 205 -32.18 8.12 2.91
CA ASN A 205 -33.24 7.27 3.42
C ASN A 205 -33.29 5.94 2.65
N THR A 206 -33.19 5.98 1.32
CA THR A 206 -33.14 4.79 0.48
C THR A 206 -31.92 3.92 0.76
N LEU A 207 -30.75 4.52 1.00
CA LEU A 207 -29.55 3.78 1.42
C LEU A 207 -29.76 3.09 2.78
N LYS A 208 -30.25 3.82 3.79
CA LYS A 208 -30.51 3.26 5.12
C LYS A 208 -31.52 2.10 5.07
N ASP A 209 -32.60 2.29 4.32
CA ASP A 209 -33.62 1.27 4.09
C ASP A 209 -33.04 0.04 3.38
N HIS A 210 -32.22 0.26 2.36
CA HIS A 210 -31.52 -0.81 1.66
C HIS A 210 -30.63 -1.62 2.61
N MET A 211 -29.76 -0.94 3.36
CA MET A 211 -28.83 -1.59 4.29
C MET A 211 -29.57 -2.38 5.38
N ARG A 212 -30.70 -1.83 5.88
CA ARG A 212 -31.55 -2.52 6.87
C ARG A 212 -32.25 -3.73 6.27
N LYS A 213 -32.98 -3.58 5.15
CA LYS A 213 -33.81 -4.64 4.54
C LYS A 213 -32.96 -5.79 3.97
N LYS A 214 -31.79 -5.48 3.39
CA LYS A 214 -30.87 -6.47 2.83
C LYS A 214 -29.82 -6.96 3.82
N GLN A 215 -29.84 -6.47 5.06
CA GLN A 215 -28.86 -6.79 6.10
C GLN A 215 -27.41 -6.57 5.65
N HIS A 216 -27.17 -5.51 4.88
CA HIS A 216 -25.83 -5.10 4.46
C HIS A 216 -25.12 -4.34 5.58
N ARG A 217 -24.89 -5.03 6.70
CA ARG A 217 -24.27 -4.48 7.92
C ARG A 217 -22.80 -4.91 8.05
N ARG A 218 -22.10 -4.95 6.92
CA ARG A 218 -20.68 -5.30 6.84
C ARG A 218 -20.08 -4.59 5.63
N ILE A 219 -18.75 -4.59 5.53
CA ILE A 219 -18.06 -4.09 4.34
C ILE A 219 -17.90 -5.17 3.28
N ASN A 220 -17.65 -4.77 2.04
CA ASN A 220 -17.30 -5.68 0.96
C ASN A 220 -15.93 -6.32 1.20
N ALA A 221 -15.89 -7.61 1.56
CA ALA A 221 -14.66 -8.35 1.79
C ALA A 221 -13.78 -8.53 0.54
N LYS A 222 -14.30 -8.27 -0.67
CA LYS A 222 -13.53 -8.34 -1.92
C LYS A 222 -12.86 -7.02 -2.28
N ASN A 223 -13.18 -5.93 -1.58
CA ASN A 223 -12.62 -4.63 -1.87
C ASN A 223 -11.26 -4.46 -1.18
N LYS A 224 -10.21 -4.53 -2.01
CA LYS A 224 -8.82 -4.42 -1.56
C LYS A 224 -8.43 -3.04 -1.01
N GLU A 225 -9.26 -2.01 -1.23
CA GLU A 225 -9.06 -0.68 -0.65
C GLU A 225 -9.03 -0.74 0.89
N TYR A 226 -9.77 -1.69 1.47
CA TYR A 226 -9.80 -1.88 2.93
C TYR A 226 -8.65 -2.71 3.46
N ASP A 227 -7.89 -3.41 2.61
CA ASP A 227 -6.87 -4.36 3.05
C ASP A 227 -5.80 -3.68 3.92
N LYS A 228 -5.50 -2.41 3.62
CA LYS A 228 -4.53 -1.59 4.38
C LYS A 228 -4.95 -1.29 5.83
N PHE A 229 -6.21 -1.52 6.19
CA PHE A 229 -6.70 -1.29 7.56
C PHE A 229 -6.64 -2.54 8.43
N TYR A 230 -6.21 -3.68 7.89
CA TYR A 230 -6.15 -4.96 8.60
C TYR A 230 -4.73 -5.44 8.79
N ILE A 231 -4.31 -5.65 10.04
CA ILE A 231 -2.94 -6.05 10.38
C ILE A 231 -2.50 -7.35 9.68
N ILE A 232 -3.42 -8.30 9.50
CA ILE A 232 -3.12 -9.61 8.90
C ILE A 232 -2.59 -9.48 7.47
N ASN A 233 -3.02 -8.45 6.74
CA ASN A 233 -2.59 -8.21 5.36
C ASN A 233 -1.17 -7.65 5.26
N TYR A 234 -0.53 -7.36 6.39
CA TYR A 234 0.88 -6.99 6.48
C TYR A 234 1.76 -8.16 6.94
N LEU A 235 1.15 -9.20 7.55
CA LEU A 235 1.83 -10.39 8.08
C LEU A 235 1.97 -11.51 7.05
N VAL A 236 0.98 -11.66 6.17
CA VAL A 236 1.07 -12.58 5.05
C VAL A 236 1.96 -11.91 4.01
N SER A 237 3.13 -12.50 3.73
CA SER A 237 3.98 -12.11 2.61
C SER A 237 3.11 -12.03 1.36
N GLY A 238 2.88 -10.82 0.85
CA GLY A 238 2.10 -10.58 -0.36
C GLY A 238 2.74 -11.25 -1.55
#